data_AF-A0A7X8H8D6-F1
#
_entry.id   AF-A0A7X8H8D6-F1
#
_cell.length_a   1.000
_cell.length_b   1.000
_cell.length_c   1.000
_cell.angle_alpha   90.00
_cell.angle_beta   90.00
_cell.angle_gamma   90.00
#
_symmetry.space_group_name_H-M   'P 1'
#
loop_
_entity.id
_entity.type
_entity.pdbx_description
1 polymer ?
#
loop_
_entity_poly.entity_id
_entity_poly.type
_entity_poly.pdbx_seq_one_letter_code
_entity_poly.pdbx_strand_id
1 'polypeptide(L)'
;MKKLLIALVLVLALAIPALANPFVDVPLNHWAYDAVQTLAAKGVVIGYPDGTFGGNRALTRYEFAMAIARAIGYMEQYVDEAGL
;
A
#
# COMPACT_ATOMS: atom_id res chain seq x y z
N MET A 1 25.19 15.32 -22.03
CA MET A 1 24.12 14.41 -22.49
C MET A 1 24.08 13.09 -21.73
N LYS A 2 25.17 12.30 -21.69
CA LYS A 2 25.21 10.98 -21.00
C LYS A 2 24.91 11.04 -19.49
N LYS A 3 25.41 12.07 -18.78
CA LYS A 3 25.20 12.26 -17.33
C LYS A 3 23.74 12.59 -16.95
N LEU A 4 23.03 13.31 -17.83
CA LEU A 4 21.60 13.62 -17.66
C LEU A 4 20.73 12.38 -17.87
N LEU A 5 21.13 11.53 -18.82
CA LEU A 5 20.48 10.24 -19.09
C LEU A 5 20.62 9.27 -17.91
N ILE A 6 21.80 9.21 -17.28
CA ILE A 6 22.03 8.41 -16.07
C ILE A 6 21.21 8.94 -14.89
N ALA A 7 21.15 10.26 -14.68
CA ALA A 7 20.34 10.84 -13.62
C ALA A 7 18.84 10.56 -13.81
N LEU A 8 18.34 10.64 -15.04
CA LEU A 8 16.95 10.31 -15.36
C LEU A 8 16.64 8.83 -15.12
N VAL A 9 17.54 7.93 -15.52
CA VAL A 9 17.39 6.49 -15.27
C VAL A 9 17.44 6.16 -13.78
N LEU A 10 18.29 6.84 -13.00
CA LEU A 10 18.38 6.65 -11.56
C LEU A 10 17.11 7.12 -10.83
N VAL A 11 16.56 8.28 -11.22
CA VAL A 11 15.30 8.81 -10.67
C VAL A 11 14.13 7.91 -11.05
N LEU A 12 14.08 7.43 -12.29
CA LEU A 12 13.04 6.51 -12.74
C LEU A 12 13.13 5.17 -11.99
N ALA A 13 14.33 4.62 -11.79
CA ALA A 13 14.55 3.38 -11.05
C ALA A 13 14.11 3.46 -9.58
N LEU A 14 14.33 4.61 -8.92
CA LEU A 14 13.87 4.86 -7.54
C LEU A 14 12.34 5.04 -7.44
N ALA A 15 11.66 5.37 -8.54
CA ALA A 15 10.20 5.53 -8.58
C ALA A 15 9.44 4.20 -8.84
N ILE A 16 10.10 3.16 -9.35
CA ILE A 16 9.47 1.86 -9.65
C ILE A 16 8.80 1.21 -8.42
N PRO A 17 9.43 1.19 -7.22
CA PRO A 17 8.82 0.57 -6.04
C PRO A 17 7.52 1.25 -5.62
N ALA A 18 7.37 2.56 -5.86
CA ALA A 18 6.16 3.31 -5.52
C ALA A 18 4.99 3.03 -6.47
N LEU A 19 5.25 2.44 -7.65
CA LEU A 19 4.25 2.09 -8.65
C LEU A 19 3.93 0.58 -8.67
N ALA A 20 4.67 -0.23 -7.91
CA ALA A 20 4.48 -1.67 -7.87
C ALA A 20 3.26 -2.00 -6.99
N ASN A 21 2.29 -2.71 -7.56
CA ASN A 21 1.24 -3.36 -6.78
C ASN A 21 1.90 -4.31 -5.77
N PRO A 22 1.72 -4.11 -4.45
CA PRO A 22 2.40 -4.92 -3.45
C PRO A 22 1.87 -6.35 -3.37
N PHE A 23 0.73 -6.68 -4.00
CA PHE A 23 0.06 -7.96 -3.84
C PHE A 23 -0.10 -8.75 -5.13
N VAL A 24 0.51 -9.94 -5.19
CA VAL A 24 0.50 -10.81 -6.38
C VAL A 24 -0.88 -11.41 -6.68
N ASP A 25 -1.75 -11.51 -5.67
CA ASP A 25 -3.10 -12.09 -5.74
C ASP A 25 -4.20 -11.04 -5.95
N VAL A 26 -3.83 -9.76 -6.09
CA VAL A 26 -4.78 -8.67 -6.39
C VAL A 26 -4.32 -7.96 -7.68
N PRO A 27 -4.52 -8.57 -8.87
CA PRO A 27 -4.11 -7.96 -10.14
C PRO A 27 -4.92 -6.69 -10.47
N LEU A 28 -4.41 -5.88 -11.41
CA LEU A 28 -5.01 -4.59 -11.85
C LEU A 28 -6.50 -4.67 -12.22
N ASN A 29 -6.97 -5.82 -12.72
CA ASN A 29 -8.36 -6.05 -13.11
C ASN A 29 -9.23 -6.66 -11.99
N HIS A 30 -8.68 -6.82 -10.79
CA HIS A 30 -9.40 -7.35 -9.64
C HIS A 30 -10.32 -6.27 -9.07
N TRP A 31 -11.58 -6.61 -8.74
CA TRP A 31 -12.56 -5.64 -8.22
C TRP A 31 -12.10 -4.90 -6.96
N ALA A 32 -11.26 -5.55 -6.13
CA ALA A 32 -10.73 -4.99 -4.90
C ALA A 32 -9.44 -4.16 -5.09
N TYR A 33 -8.91 -4.08 -6.31
CA TYR A 33 -7.58 -3.52 -6.59
C TYR A 33 -7.42 -2.12 -5.99
N ASP A 34 -8.29 -1.18 -6.35
CA ASP A 34 -8.19 0.21 -5.92
C ASP A 34 -8.29 0.35 -4.40
N ALA A 35 -9.22 -0.39 -3.78
CA ALA A 35 -9.43 -0.35 -2.34
C ALA A 35 -8.21 -0.91 -1.58
N VAL A 36 -7.72 -2.07 -1.99
CA VAL A 36 -6.57 -2.74 -1.37
C VAL A 36 -5.30 -1.90 -1.55
N GLN A 37 -5.05 -1.38 -2.75
CA GLN A 37 -3.90 -0.51 -3.02
C GLN A 37 -3.96 0.76 -2.16
N THR A 38 -5.11 1.42 -2.10
CA THR A 38 -5.28 2.65 -1.30
C THR A 38 -5.02 2.40 0.18
N LEU A 39 -5.56 1.31 0.73
CA LEU A 39 -5.39 0.97 2.14
C LEU A 39 -3.96 0.51 2.46
N ALA A 40 -3.29 -0.15 1.53
CA ALA A 40 -1.89 -0.52 1.69
C ALA A 40 -0.96 0.71 1.64
N ALA A 41 -1.22 1.65 0.73
CA ALA A 41 -0.47 2.90 0.65
C ALA A 41 -0.59 3.75 1.93
N LYS A 42 -1.72 3.65 2.63
CA LYS A 42 -1.96 4.29 3.93
C LYS A 42 -1.46 3.48 5.13
N GLY A 43 -0.85 2.31 4.90
CA GLY A 43 -0.40 1.40 5.96
C GLY A 43 -1.53 0.73 6.75
N VAL A 44 -2.78 0.86 6.34
CA VAL A 44 -3.95 0.27 7.03
C VAL A 44 -3.97 -1.25 6.82
N VAL A 45 -3.70 -1.68 5.58
CA VAL A 45 -3.59 -3.09 5.20
C VAL A 45 -2.13 -3.45 5.01
N ILE A 46 -1.74 -4.59 5.56
CA ILE A 46 -0.42 -5.19 5.39
C ILE A 46 -0.64 -6.62 4.91
N GLY A 47 0.01 -6.98 3.81
CA GLY A 47 -0.06 -8.34 3.26
C GLY A 47 0.87 -9.31 3.98
N TYR A 48 1.06 -10.46 3.36
CA TYR A 48 1.86 -11.55 3.86
C TYR A 48 3.30 -11.51 3.34
N PRO A 49 4.24 -12.19 4.03
CA PRO A 49 5.63 -12.29 3.57
C PRO A 49 5.79 -12.94 2.19
N ASP A 50 4.79 -13.69 1.72
CA ASP A 50 4.75 -14.29 0.39
C ASP A 50 4.30 -13.33 -0.73
N GLY A 51 4.00 -12.07 -0.37
CA GLY A 51 3.56 -11.04 -1.31
C GLY A 51 2.08 -11.09 -1.63
N THR A 52 1.25 -11.77 -0.84
CA THR A 52 -0.22 -11.79 -1.03
C THR A 52 -0.96 -10.83 -0.09
N PHE A 53 -2.13 -10.36 -0.51
CA PHE A 53 -3.13 -9.74 0.37
C PHE A 53 -3.92 -10.82 1.13
N GLY A 54 -4.16 -11.96 0.50
CA GLY A 54 -4.88 -13.10 1.08
C GLY A 54 -6.40 -12.94 1.06
N GLY A 55 -6.96 -12.27 0.05
CA GLY A 55 -8.39 -11.87 0.03
C GLY A 55 -9.41 -13.02 0.04
N ASN A 56 -9.00 -14.24 -0.31
CA ASN A 56 -9.88 -15.43 -0.35
C ASN A 56 -9.94 -16.22 0.97
N ARG A 57 -9.16 -15.84 1.98
CA ARG A 57 -9.14 -16.52 3.28
C ARG A 57 -10.00 -15.76 4.29
N ALA A 58 -10.45 -16.45 5.33
CA ALA A 58 -11.09 -15.78 6.46
C ALA A 58 -10.07 -14.93 7.23
N LEU A 59 -10.43 -13.67 7.51
CA LEU A 59 -9.65 -12.81 8.39
C LEU A 59 -9.75 -13.30 9.84
N THR A 60 -8.65 -13.31 10.57
CA THR A 60 -8.69 -13.54 12.02
C THR A 60 -9.22 -12.28 12.72
N ARG A 61 -9.77 -12.46 13.93
CA ARG A 61 -10.18 -11.32 14.78
C ARG A 61 -9.01 -10.38 15.08
N TYR A 62 -7.81 -10.93 15.22
CA TYR A 62 -6.59 -10.16 15.45
C TYR A 62 -6.25 -9.29 14.25
N GLU A 63 -6.21 -9.86 13.05
CA GLU A 63 -5.92 -9.11 11.81
C GLU A 63 -6.95 -8.00 11.58
N PHE A 64 -8.23 -8.28 11.85
CA PHE A 64 -9.30 -7.28 11.77
C PHE A 64 -9.07 -6.12 12.75
N ALA A 65 -8.83 -6.44 14.03
CA ALA A 65 -8.59 -5.43 15.05
C ALA A 65 -7.35 -4.57 14.74
N MET A 66 -6.28 -5.20 14.24
CA MET A 66 -5.07 -4.50 13.83
C MET A 66 -5.30 -3.56 12.64
N ALA A 67 -6.10 -3.97 11.65
CA ALA A 67 -6.46 -3.11 10.53
C ALA A 67 -7.26 -1.89 11.00
N ILE A 68 -8.23 -2.08 11.92
CA ILE A 68 -8.99 -0.98 12.52
C ILE A 68 -8.06 -0.04 13.29
N ALA A 69 -7.18 -0.57 14.14
CA ALA A 69 -6.25 0.25 14.93
C ALA A 69 -5.37 1.15 14.04
N ARG A 70 -4.86 0.61 12.93
CA ARG A 70 -4.09 1.40 11.95
C ARG A 70 -4.95 2.42 11.20
N ALA A 71 -6.20 2.07 10.87
CA ALA A 71 -7.13 3.01 10.26
C ALA A 71 -7.44 4.20 11.20
N ILE A 72 -7.64 3.94 12.49
CA ILE A 72 -7.83 4.97 13.51
C ILE A 72 -6.58 5.85 13.61
N GLY A 73 -5.39 5.26 13.74
CA GLY A 73 -4.15 6.02 13.79
C GLY A 73 -3.94 6.90 12.55
N TYR A 74 -4.26 6.40 11.36
CA TYR A 74 -4.24 7.21 10.13
C TYR A 74 -5.22 8.39 10.19
N MET A 75 -6.42 8.19 10.72
CA MET A 75 -7.42 9.26 10.85
C MET A 75 -7.00 10.30 11.89
N GLU A 76 -6.44 9.88 13.02
CA GLU A 76 -5.88 10.79 14.04
C GLU A 76 -4.78 11.67 13.44
N GLN A 77 -3.84 11.06 12.72
CA GLN A 77 -2.79 11.80 12.00
C GLN A 77 -3.38 12.81 10.99
N TYR A 78 -4.38 12.40 10.22
CA TYR A 78 -5.04 13.28 9.26
C TYR A 78 -5.75 14.47 9.94
N VAL A 79 -6.41 14.23 11.07
CA VAL A 79 -7.09 15.28 11.85
C VAL A 79 -6.06 16.27 12.40
N ASP A 80 -4.97 15.77 13.00
CA ASP A 80 -3.90 16.58 13.54
C ASP A 80 -3.25 17.45 12.45
N GLU A 81 -2.95 16.88 11.28
CA GLU A 81 -2.38 17.58 10.13
C GLU A 81 -3.34 18.62 9.53
N ALA A 82 -4.64 18.35 9.55
CA ALA A 82 -5.68 19.29 9.11
C ALA A 82 -5.92 20.45 10.10
N GLY A 83 -5.37 20.37 11.32
CA GLY A 83 -5.59 21.35 12.38
C GLY A 83 -7.03 21.38 12.88
N LEU A 84 -7.71 20.24 12.85
CA LEU A 84 -9.11 20.06 13.27
C LEU A 84 -9.23 19.55 14.71
#